data_AF-A0A937QYR8-F1
#
_entry.id   AF-A0A937QYR8-F1
#
_cell.length_a   1.000
_cell.length_b   1.000
_cell.length_c   1.000
_cell.angle_alpha   90.00
_cell.angle_beta   90.00
_cell.angle_gamma   90.00
#
_symmetry.space_group_name_H-M   'P 1'
#
loop_
_entity.id
_entity.type
_entity.pdbx_description
1 polymer ?
#
loop_
_entity_poly.entity_id
_entity_poly.type
_entity_poly.pdbx_seq_one_letter_code
_entity_poly.pdbx_strand_id
1 'polypeptide(L)'
;MSNATKRAEEFLNREGAFRLGELLTESSHPKTRRLSQTAAVDLPAAIRLLQSVDDDILAAMEKVLKQDSYRRLTEAFGEALNTGRRIFFTGCGATGRLSILLEAAWRRCWRTFGEVCPNLADSVFSVMAGGDFALIKSVEGYEDFSDFGRYQLAERGVGPGDVVVAITEGGETPFVIGTAWEGLDAGAKVFFVYNNPTQLLRRHVERSRQVIEEPRITKLDLTTGPMAITGSTRMQATTAELFVVGSALEMALVRFLRERLSSARAAKLGIKWYEPGDYPRLLSELLAQLSSSESVDTLARATAFEESIYRRQGLVTYAADSFSLDVLTDTTERSPTFMLPAFRKRGDNLSPRSWAFVKDPFGPTEQAWHSLLQRQPRGLDWGDEVYKKLNAPAAVMANPPKLDNCEIYKFMIGNEADPSRSDAPDSALVVVAARGETGHLIKAALESFGGAYKKTAVLIVGAERAETGTDETFQFPCDLADSPLQLWHHLAVKLILNTLSTATMVRMDRVIGNAMVWLSPSNKKLIDRGSRLIAQETGSSYEQACIALHKAMEEVQAGQRQGREVPSPVALAIERLGGKR
;
A
#
# COMPACT_ATOMS: atom_id res chain seq x y z
N MET A 1 27.34 -29.81 5.20
CA MET A 1 26.13 -29.00 4.93
C MET A 1 26.52 -27.54 4.85
N SER A 2 26.10 -26.82 3.81
CA SER A 2 26.29 -25.36 3.73
C SER A 2 25.44 -24.66 4.80
N ASN A 3 25.78 -23.41 5.12
CA ASN A 3 25.00 -22.60 6.06
C ASN A 3 23.55 -22.40 5.57
N ALA A 4 23.35 -22.19 4.26
CA ALA A 4 22.03 -22.14 3.65
C ALA A 4 21.17 -23.39 3.90
N THR A 5 21.72 -24.60 3.81
CA THR A 5 20.94 -25.84 4.06
C THR A 5 20.48 -25.91 5.51
N LYS A 6 21.33 -25.54 6.47
CA LYS A 6 20.93 -25.51 7.89
C LYS A 6 19.81 -24.52 8.15
N ARG A 7 19.89 -23.31 7.58
CA ARG A 7 18.83 -22.29 7.70
C ARG A 7 17.51 -22.75 7.07
N ALA A 8 17.57 -23.44 5.94
CA ALA A 8 16.39 -24.04 5.32
C ALA A 8 15.77 -25.10 6.24
N GLU A 9 16.58 -26.00 6.81
CA GLU A 9 16.10 -27.01 7.77
C GLU A 9 15.50 -26.38 9.03
N GLU A 10 16.09 -25.31 9.55
CA GLU A 10 15.54 -24.56 10.68
C GLU A 10 14.16 -23.99 10.34
N PHE A 11 14.00 -23.35 9.17
CA PHE A 11 12.71 -22.83 8.72
C PHE A 11 11.68 -23.95 8.57
N LEU A 12 12.05 -25.04 7.89
CA LEU A 12 11.19 -26.20 7.70
C LEU A 12 10.74 -26.80 9.05
N ASN A 13 11.63 -26.91 10.03
CA ASN A 13 11.32 -27.60 11.28
C ASN A 13 10.69 -26.71 12.35
N ARG A 14 10.95 -25.40 12.36
CA ARG A 14 10.60 -24.50 13.47
C ARG A 14 9.62 -23.39 13.11
N GLU A 15 9.47 -23.06 11.83
CA GLU A 15 8.68 -21.90 11.39
C GLU A 15 7.35 -22.30 10.74
N GLY A 16 6.79 -23.45 11.15
CA GLY A 16 5.51 -23.96 10.63
C GLY A 16 4.35 -22.98 10.73
N ALA A 17 4.36 -22.10 11.74
CA ALA A 17 3.35 -21.04 11.94
C ALA A 17 3.37 -19.92 10.87
N PHE A 18 4.32 -19.96 9.93
CA PHE A 18 4.43 -19.03 8.81
C PHE A 18 4.24 -19.72 7.45
N ARG A 19 3.82 -21.00 7.44
CA ARG A 19 3.41 -21.73 6.24
C ARG A 19 1.97 -21.37 5.88
N LEU A 20 1.81 -20.26 5.17
CA LEU A 20 0.51 -19.63 4.92
C LEU A 20 -0.09 -20.01 3.57
N GLY A 21 0.47 -21.01 2.88
CA GLY A 21 0.04 -21.41 1.53
C GLY A 21 -1.42 -21.85 1.41
N GLU A 22 -2.07 -22.23 2.52
CA GLU A 22 -3.49 -22.55 2.55
C GLU A 22 -4.38 -21.30 2.55
N LEU A 23 -3.84 -20.13 2.88
CA LEU A 23 -4.58 -18.87 2.89
C LEU A 23 -4.98 -18.45 1.47
N LEU A 24 -6.19 -17.92 1.35
CA LEU A 24 -6.76 -17.52 0.06
C LEU A 24 -5.96 -16.35 -0.55
N THR A 25 -5.51 -15.41 0.28
CA THR A 25 -4.63 -14.30 -0.14
C THR A 25 -3.28 -14.75 -0.70
N GLU A 26 -2.85 -15.97 -0.40
CA GLU A 26 -1.59 -16.57 -0.88
C GLU A 26 -1.77 -17.51 -2.08
N SER A 27 -3.03 -17.72 -2.50
CA SER A 27 -3.40 -18.60 -3.60
C SER A 27 -3.32 -17.89 -4.96
N SER A 28 -3.21 -18.67 -6.04
CA SER A 28 -3.24 -18.14 -7.41
C SER A 28 -4.67 -17.89 -7.88
N HIS A 29 -4.93 -16.72 -8.46
CA HIS A 29 -6.24 -16.38 -8.99
C HIS A 29 -6.51 -17.07 -10.34
N PRO A 30 -7.66 -17.72 -10.55
CA PRO A 30 -7.95 -18.46 -11.78
C PRO A 30 -8.05 -17.55 -13.01
N LYS A 31 -8.61 -16.34 -12.90
CA LYS A 31 -8.79 -15.41 -14.04
C LYS A 31 -7.45 -14.96 -14.64
N THR A 32 -6.37 -14.90 -13.86
CA THR A 32 -5.10 -14.30 -14.27
C THR A 32 -3.96 -15.32 -14.46
N ARG A 33 -4.21 -16.63 -14.41
CA ARG A 33 -3.15 -17.66 -14.53
C ARG A 33 -2.25 -17.49 -15.74
N ARG A 34 -2.78 -16.96 -16.85
CA ARG A 34 -2.06 -16.72 -18.10
C ARG A 34 -1.65 -15.25 -18.31
N LEU A 35 -1.64 -14.43 -17.26
CA LEU A 35 -1.49 -12.99 -17.37
C LEU A 35 -0.20 -12.58 -18.10
N SER A 36 0.96 -13.13 -17.74
CA SER A 36 2.21 -12.78 -18.43
C SER A 36 2.24 -13.22 -19.89
N GLN A 37 1.66 -14.38 -20.22
CA GLN A 37 1.53 -14.85 -21.60
C GLN A 37 0.59 -13.96 -22.42
N THR A 38 -0.54 -13.53 -21.82
CA THR A 38 -1.46 -12.59 -22.46
C THR A 38 -0.77 -11.24 -22.67
N ALA A 39 -0.07 -10.70 -21.67
CA ALA A 39 0.63 -9.40 -21.78
C ALA A 39 1.74 -9.40 -22.83
N ALA A 40 2.31 -10.56 -23.16
CA ALA A 40 3.31 -10.70 -24.21
C ALA A 40 2.72 -10.45 -25.62
N VAL A 41 1.42 -10.75 -25.82
CA VAL A 41 0.76 -10.70 -27.14
C VAL A 41 -0.29 -9.58 -27.25
N ASP A 42 -1.01 -9.29 -26.17
CA ASP A 42 -2.13 -8.35 -26.12
C ASP A 42 -2.18 -7.69 -24.73
N LEU A 43 -1.53 -6.52 -24.63
CA LEU A 43 -1.46 -5.76 -23.40
C LEU A 43 -2.85 -5.23 -22.93
N PRO A 44 -3.71 -4.67 -23.79
CA PRO A 44 -5.09 -4.35 -23.42
C PRO A 44 -5.87 -5.55 -22.83
N ALA A 45 -5.73 -6.75 -23.39
CA ALA A 45 -6.37 -7.94 -22.83
C ALA A 45 -5.80 -8.30 -21.45
N ALA A 46 -4.48 -8.19 -21.24
CA ALA A 46 -3.87 -8.44 -19.94
C ALA A 46 -4.33 -7.43 -18.88
N ILE A 47 -4.49 -6.16 -19.24
CA ILE A 47 -5.07 -5.13 -18.36
C ILE A 47 -6.50 -5.49 -17.96
N ARG A 48 -7.34 -5.93 -18.92
CA ARG A 48 -8.68 -6.41 -18.61
C ARG A 48 -8.67 -7.62 -17.68
N LEU A 49 -7.70 -8.53 -17.80
CA LEU A 49 -7.56 -9.65 -16.86
C LEU A 49 -7.28 -9.16 -15.44
N LEU A 50 -6.38 -8.17 -15.26
CA LEU A 50 -6.12 -7.56 -13.95
C LEU A 50 -7.40 -6.94 -13.35
N GLN A 51 -8.08 -6.10 -14.14
CA GLN A 51 -9.29 -5.40 -13.72
C GLN A 51 -10.45 -6.35 -13.43
N SER A 52 -10.55 -7.48 -14.15
CA SER A 52 -11.62 -8.47 -13.93
C SER A 52 -11.58 -9.13 -12.54
N VAL A 53 -10.47 -9.02 -11.80
CA VAL A 53 -10.37 -9.48 -10.41
C VAL A 53 -10.90 -8.42 -9.44
N ASP A 54 -10.86 -7.14 -9.81
CA ASP A 54 -11.44 -6.06 -9.01
C ASP A 54 -12.98 -6.15 -8.97
N ASP A 55 -13.61 -6.78 -9.96
CA ASP A 55 -15.05 -7.11 -9.94
C ASP A 55 -15.45 -7.98 -8.72
N ASP A 56 -14.53 -8.80 -8.22
CA ASP A 56 -14.76 -9.67 -7.06
C ASP A 56 -14.86 -8.83 -5.76
N ILE A 57 -14.32 -7.61 -5.76
CA ILE A 57 -14.46 -6.65 -4.64
C ILE A 57 -15.92 -6.24 -4.50
N LEU A 58 -16.59 -5.81 -5.57
CA LEU A 58 -17.96 -5.31 -5.50
C LEU A 58 -18.91 -6.32 -4.83
N ALA A 59 -18.88 -7.57 -5.29
CA ALA A 59 -19.74 -8.62 -4.78
C ALA A 59 -19.47 -8.97 -3.31
N ALA A 60 -18.21 -8.88 -2.87
CA ALA A 60 -17.85 -9.09 -1.47
C ALA A 60 -18.29 -7.90 -0.60
N MET A 61 -18.04 -6.68 -1.07
CA MET A 61 -18.31 -5.46 -0.30
C MET A 61 -19.81 -5.24 -0.10
N GLU A 62 -20.66 -5.55 -1.08
CA GLU A 62 -22.13 -5.52 -0.91
C GLU A 62 -22.61 -6.39 0.26
N LYS A 63 -21.94 -7.52 0.52
CA LYS A 63 -22.26 -8.39 1.66
C LYS A 63 -21.78 -7.75 2.96
N VAL A 64 -20.54 -7.25 2.99
CA VAL A 64 -19.94 -6.61 4.17
C VAL A 64 -20.76 -5.41 4.63
N LEU A 65 -21.18 -4.54 3.71
CA LEU A 65 -21.96 -3.33 4.04
C LEU A 65 -23.31 -3.63 4.71
N LYS A 66 -23.85 -4.85 4.54
CA LYS A 66 -25.09 -5.31 5.17
C LYS A 66 -24.88 -6.01 6.52
N GLN A 67 -23.62 -6.25 6.93
CA GLN A 67 -23.31 -6.93 8.18
C GLN A 67 -23.42 -6.00 9.38
N ASP A 68 -23.75 -6.59 10.53
CA ASP A 68 -23.79 -5.87 11.81
C ASP A 68 -22.42 -5.31 12.21
N SER A 69 -21.33 -6.00 11.87
CA SER A 69 -19.95 -5.56 12.12
C SER A 69 -19.65 -4.21 11.45
N TYR A 70 -20.09 -4.02 10.20
CA TYR A 70 -19.94 -2.76 9.47
C TYR A 70 -20.79 -1.63 10.10
N ARG A 71 -22.04 -1.95 10.46
CA ARG A 71 -22.91 -1.00 11.19
C ARG A 71 -22.26 -0.52 12.48
N ARG A 72 -21.73 -1.45 13.28
CA ARG A 72 -21.04 -1.16 14.55
C ARG A 72 -19.78 -0.30 14.35
N LEU A 73 -19.05 -0.50 13.25
CA LEU A 73 -17.88 0.34 12.92
C LEU A 73 -18.30 1.78 12.66
N THR A 74 -19.29 2.00 11.79
CA THR A 74 -19.83 3.33 11.48
C THR A 74 -20.41 4.02 12.72
N GLU A 75 -21.12 3.28 13.58
CA GLU A 75 -21.65 3.80 14.86
C GLU A 75 -20.53 4.17 15.83
N ALA A 76 -19.48 3.35 15.95
CA ALA A 76 -18.35 3.65 16.83
C ALA A 76 -17.60 4.91 16.38
N PHE A 77 -17.42 5.13 15.08
CA PHE A 77 -16.88 6.38 14.57
C PHE A 77 -17.79 7.56 14.88
N GLY A 78 -19.10 7.45 14.64
CA GLY A 78 -20.05 8.52 14.96
C GLY A 78 -20.06 8.88 16.44
N GLU A 79 -20.01 7.89 17.33
CA GLU A 79 -19.91 8.12 18.77
C GLU A 79 -18.59 8.78 19.16
N ALA A 80 -17.46 8.36 18.56
CA ALA A 80 -16.17 8.99 18.81
C ALA A 80 -16.18 10.48 18.42
N LEU A 81 -16.76 10.82 17.27
CA LEU A 81 -16.92 12.21 16.85
C LEU A 81 -17.82 13.02 17.78
N ASN A 82 -18.94 12.44 18.24
CA ASN A 82 -19.87 13.11 19.12
C ASN A 82 -19.35 13.29 20.56
N THR A 83 -18.45 12.42 21.01
CA THR A 83 -17.93 12.42 22.38
C THR A 83 -16.49 12.92 22.48
N GLY A 84 -15.89 13.37 21.38
CA GLY A 84 -14.52 13.88 21.33
C GLY A 84 -13.45 12.80 21.56
N ARG A 85 -13.77 11.53 21.28
CA ARG A 85 -12.83 10.41 21.37
C ARG A 85 -12.04 10.27 20.07
N ARG A 86 -10.90 9.59 20.16
CA ARG A 86 -9.96 9.45 19.05
C ARG A 86 -10.18 8.14 18.30
N ILE A 87 -9.77 8.15 17.04
CA ILE A 87 -9.82 6.99 16.14
C ILE A 87 -8.38 6.67 15.71
N PHE A 88 -7.99 5.42 15.86
CA PHE A 88 -6.67 4.92 15.51
C PHE A 88 -6.79 3.89 14.38
N PHE A 89 -6.14 4.16 13.25
CA PHE A 89 -5.95 3.19 12.17
C PHE A 89 -4.56 2.58 12.29
N THR A 90 -4.45 1.25 12.31
CA THR A 90 -3.16 0.59 12.47
C THR A 90 -2.93 -0.43 11.37
N GLY A 91 -1.69 -0.54 10.87
CA GLY A 91 -1.35 -1.51 9.83
C GLY A 91 0.15 -1.67 9.60
N CYS A 92 0.51 -2.52 8.65
CA CYS A 92 1.87 -2.70 8.16
C CYS A 92 1.92 -2.70 6.63
N GLY A 93 3.04 -2.28 6.04
CA GLY A 93 3.20 -2.21 4.59
C GLY A 93 2.06 -1.39 3.97
N ALA A 94 1.38 -1.94 2.98
CA ALA A 94 0.28 -1.27 2.31
C ALA A 94 -0.88 -0.87 3.25
N THR A 95 -1.22 -1.67 4.27
CA THR A 95 -2.25 -1.28 5.29
C THR A 95 -1.78 -0.19 6.25
N GLY A 96 -0.49 -0.14 6.52
CA GLY A 96 0.12 0.97 7.27
C GLY A 96 0.05 2.28 6.49
N ARG A 97 0.37 2.24 5.20
CA ARG A 97 0.24 3.41 4.30
C ARG A 97 -1.22 3.82 4.11
N LEU A 98 -2.14 2.86 4.01
CA LEU A 98 -3.59 3.11 4.03
C LEU A 98 -4.01 3.85 5.31
N SER A 99 -3.50 3.42 6.48
CA SER A 99 -3.81 4.07 7.76
C SER A 99 -3.36 5.54 7.77
N ILE A 100 -2.17 5.82 7.23
CA ILE A 100 -1.64 7.18 7.09
C ILE A 100 -2.46 8.00 6.09
N LEU A 101 -2.88 7.39 4.97
CA LEU A 101 -3.78 8.03 3.99
C LEU A 101 -5.10 8.45 4.63
N LEU A 102 -5.74 7.56 5.42
CA LEU A 102 -6.99 7.88 6.11
C LEU A 102 -6.82 9.03 7.12
N GLU A 103 -5.71 9.06 7.87
CA GLU A 103 -5.39 10.19 8.76
C GLU A 103 -5.17 11.50 7.98
N ALA A 104 -4.39 11.45 6.90
CA ALA A 104 -4.11 12.64 6.10
C ALA A 104 -5.36 13.17 5.41
N ALA A 105 -6.20 12.30 4.84
CA ALA A 105 -7.47 12.66 4.23
C ALA A 105 -8.42 13.30 5.26
N TRP A 106 -8.48 12.75 6.48
CA TRP A 106 -9.24 13.33 7.60
C TRP A 106 -8.76 14.74 7.94
N ARG A 107 -7.46 14.90 8.18
CA ARG A 107 -6.84 16.19 8.54
C ARG A 107 -7.07 17.25 7.46
N ARG A 108 -6.92 16.86 6.18
CA ARG A 108 -7.16 17.76 5.05
C ARG A 108 -8.61 18.19 4.98
N CYS A 109 -9.55 17.27 5.16
CA CYS A 109 -10.98 17.54 5.19
C CYS A 109 -11.34 18.61 6.23
N TRP A 110 -10.76 18.52 7.42
CA TRP A 110 -10.98 19.52 8.49
C TRP A 110 -10.32 20.88 8.27
N ARG A 111 -9.40 21.04 7.30
CA ARG A 111 -8.97 22.39 6.88
C ARG A 111 -10.11 23.14 6.18
N THR A 112 -10.94 22.41 5.44
CA THR A 112 -12.15 22.96 4.80
C THR A 112 -13.27 23.20 5.80
N PHE A 113 -13.39 22.34 6.82
CA PHE A 113 -14.48 22.38 7.80
C PHE A 113 -14.09 22.96 9.17
N GLY A 114 -12.91 23.56 9.31
CA GLY A 114 -12.34 23.93 10.61
C GLY A 114 -13.20 24.93 11.41
N GLU A 115 -14.01 25.74 10.72
CA GLU A 115 -14.98 26.64 11.35
C GLU A 115 -16.18 25.92 11.99
N VAL A 116 -16.46 24.67 11.59
CA VAL A 116 -17.64 23.90 12.05
C VAL A 116 -17.40 23.33 13.45
N CYS A 117 -16.25 22.70 13.66
CA CYS A 117 -15.86 22.12 14.94
C CYS A 117 -14.34 22.22 15.09
N PRO A 118 -13.83 23.22 15.83
CA PRO A 118 -12.42 23.30 16.16
C PRO A 118 -11.96 22.02 16.86
N ASN A 119 -10.73 21.59 16.59
CA ASN A 119 -10.04 20.45 17.24
C ASN A 119 -10.37 19.03 16.73
N LEU A 120 -11.26 18.84 15.76
CA LEU A 120 -11.47 17.49 15.17
C LEU A 120 -10.40 17.08 14.15
N ALA A 121 -9.59 18.02 13.65
CA ALA A 121 -8.46 17.69 12.78
C ALA A 121 -7.47 16.71 13.45
N ASP A 122 -7.36 16.78 14.78
CA ASP A 122 -6.45 15.97 15.60
C ASP A 122 -7.14 14.78 16.30
N SER A 123 -8.31 14.33 15.82
CA SER A 123 -9.02 13.18 16.40
C SER A 123 -8.73 11.84 15.72
N VAL A 124 -8.07 11.83 14.56
CA VAL A 124 -7.69 10.61 13.83
C VAL A 124 -6.18 10.46 13.81
N PHE A 125 -5.72 9.24 14.04
CA PHE A 125 -4.30 8.87 14.14
C PHE A 125 -4.00 7.60 13.34
N SER A 126 -2.81 7.54 12.76
CA SER A 126 -2.26 6.33 12.16
C SER A 126 -1.14 5.73 13.02
N VAL A 127 -1.04 4.39 13.03
CA VAL A 127 0.04 3.62 13.64
C VAL A 127 0.55 2.59 12.63
N MET A 128 1.70 2.89 12.02
CA MET A 128 2.38 2.01 11.06
C MET A 128 3.61 1.36 11.72
N ALA A 129 3.80 0.07 11.48
CA ALA A 129 5.03 -0.63 11.87
C ALA A 129 6.26 0.09 11.28
N GLY A 130 7.18 0.54 12.15
CA GLY A 130 8.35 1.32 11.73
C GLY A 130 8.13 2.84 11.61
N GLY A 131 6.95 3.34 11.96
CA GLY A 131 6.60 4.77 11.91
C GLY A 131 6.50 5.31 10.49
N ASP A 132 6.47 6.64 10.34
CA ASP A 132 6.33 7.27 9.02
C ASP A 132 7.53 7.00 8.09
N PHE A 133 8.69 6.62 8.62
CA PHE A 133 9.82 6.16 7.80
C PHE A 133 9.41 5.00 6.87
N ALA A 134 8.52 4.12 7.37
CA ALA A 134 8.07 2.96 6.63
C ALA A 134 7.18 3.31 5.42
N LEU A 135 6.70 4.55 5.30
CA LEU A 135 6.04 5.04 4.07
C LEU A 135 6.95 4.90 2.85
N ILE A 136 8.26 5.07 3.03
CA ILE A 136 9.26 5.21 1.97
C ILE A 136 10.02 3.91 1.75
N LYS A 137 10.28 3.20 2.86
CA LYS A 137 11.04 1.95 2.84
C LYS A 137 10.56 1.06 3.99
N SER A 138 10.09 -0.14 3.65
CA SER A 138 9.70 -1.13 4.66
C SER A 138 10.83 -1.39 5.66
N VAL A 139 10.49 -1.42 6.94
CA VAL A 139 11.44 -1.69 8.03
C VAL A 139 11.39 -3.17 8.34
N GLU A 140 12.42 -3.91 7.89
CA GLU A 140 12.45 -5.37 7.97
C GLU A 140 12.26 -5.87 9.41
N GLY A 141 11.38 -6.87 9.57
CA GLY A 141 11.13 -7.57 10.82
C GLY A 141 10.22 -6.85 11.82
N TYR A 142 9.92 -5.55 11.67
CA TYR A 142 9.07 -4.85 12.65
C TYR A 142 7.64 -5.42 12.73
N GLU A 143 7.13 -5.90 11.60
CA GLU A 143 5.79 -6.45 11.50
C GLU A 143 5.63 -7.81 12.21
N ASP A 144 6.75 -8.49 12.48
CA ASP A 144 6.78 -9.84 13.06
C ASP A 144 6.62 -9.84 14.59
N PHE A 145 6.57 -8.66 15.24
CA PHE A 145 6.51 -8.53 16.71
C PHE A 145 5.22 -7.86 17.19
N SER A 146 4.41 -8.60 17.95
CA SER A 146 3.21 -8.05 18.60
C SER A 146 3.54 -6.97 19.64
N ASP A 147 4.60 -7.14 20.41
CA ASP A 147 5.00 -6.17 21.44
C ASP A 147 5.37 -4.80 20.86
N PHE A 148 5.91 -4.77 19.63
CA PHE A 148 6.19 -3.52 18.94
C PHE A 148 4.90 -2.79 18.58
N GLY A 149 3.88 -3.52 18.12
CA GLY A 149 2.55 -2.97 17.85
C GLY A 149 1.86 -2.45 19.10
N ARG A 150 1.92 -3.22 20.19
CA ARG A 150 1.41 -2.78 21.49
C ARG A 150 2.06 -1.48 21.93
N TYR A 151 3.39 -1.46 21.94
CA TYR A 151 4.15 -0.30 22.39
C TYR A 151 3.90 0.93 21.51
N GLN A 152 3.92 0.81 20.17
CA GLN A 152 3.63 1.94 19.28
C GLN A 152 2.23 2.52 19.47
N LEU A 153 1.20 1.67 19.70
CA LEU A 153 -0.16 2.17 19.96
C LEU A 153 -0.26 2.84 21.35
N ALA A 154 0.36 2.24 22.37
CA ALA A 154 0.43 2.80 23.72
C ALA A 154 1.13 4.18 23.74
N GLU A 155 2.21 4.36 22.97
CA GLU A 155 2.89 5.66 22.82
C GLU A 155 2.01 6.75 22.18
N ARG A 156 1.00 6.37 21.39
CA ARG A 156 -0.02 7.33 20.91
C ARG A 156 -1.07 7.66 21.97
N GLY A 157 -0.99 7.01 23.13
CA GLY A 157 -1.83 7.25 24.28
C GLY A 157 -3.27 6.82 24.05
N VAL A 158 -3.52 5.70 23.36
CA VAL A 158 -4.86 5.10 23.25
C VAL A 158 -5.49 4.93 24.64
N GLY A 159 -6.80 5.13 24.76
CA GLY A 159 -7.48 5.01 26.05
C GLY A 159 -8.98 4.73 25.96
N PRO A 160 -9.68 4.79 27.11
CA PRO A 160 -11.08 4.40 27.19
C PRO A 160 -11.99 5.22 26.27
N GLY A 161 -12.86 4.54 25.53
CA GLY A 161 -13.81 5.16 24.61
C GLY A 161 -13.25 5.55 23.24
N ASP A 162 -11.93 5.43 23.02
CA ASP A 162 -11.35 5.55 21.69
C ASP A 162 -11.76 4.37 20.79
N VAL A 163 -11.53 4.50 19.49
CA VAL A 163 -11.77 3.44 18.50
C VAL A 163 -10.44 3.02 17.89
N VAL A 164 -10.14 1.72 17.90
CA VAL A 164 -8.97 1.14 17.24
C VAL A 164 -9.45 0.24 16.10
N VAL A 165 -8.99 0.54 14.89
CA VAL A 165 -9.22 -0.27 13.69
C VAL A 165 -7.89 -0.87 13.28
N ALA A 166 -7.71 -2.13 13.66
CA ALA A 166 -6.54 -2.94 13.36
C ALA A 166 -6.71 -3.60 11.98
N ILE A 167 -6.01 -3.07 10.98
CA ILE A 167 -6.14 -3.44 9.56
C ILE A 167 -4.97 -4.34 9.16
N THR A 168 -5.26 -5.55 8.71
CA THR A 168 -4.25 -6.52 8.25
C THR A 168 -4.77 -7.30 7.06
N GLU A 169 -4.05 -7.23 5.96
CA GLU A 169 -4.51 -7.82 4.69
C GLU A 169 -4.84 -9.31 4.83
N GLY A 170 -3.97 -10.08 5.48
CA GLY A 170 -4.14 -11.52 5.63
C GLY A 170 -4.81 -11.96 6.94
N GLY A 171 -4.87 -11.11 7.97
CA GLY A 171 -5.39 -11.48 9.29
C GLY A 171 -4.37 -12.11 10.23
N GLU A 172 -3.11 -12.26 9.82
CA GLU A 172 -2.05 -12.94 10.57
C GLU A 172 -0.88 -12.05 11.00
N THR A 173 -0.88 -10.75 10.73
CA THR A 173 0.28 -9.88 11.01
C THR A 173 0.47 -9.67 12.52
N PRO A 174 1.58 -10.14 13.14
CA PRO A 174 1.78 -10.03 14.59
C PRO A 174 1.70 -8.62 15.14
N PHE A 175 2.30 -7.64 14.47
CA PHE A 175 2.23 -6.22 14.86
C PHE A 175 0.80 -5.72 15.01
N VAL A 176 -0.05 -5.97 14.00
CA VAL A 176 -1.46 -5.53 13.98
C VAL A 176 -2.30 -6.28 15.02
N ILE A 177 -1.99 -7.56 15.25
CA ILE A 177 -2.59 -8.31 16.37
C ILE A 177 -2.20 -7.65 17.71
N GLY A 178 -0.96 -7.21 17.85
CA GLY A 178 -0.50 -6.44 19.01
C GLY A 178 -1.30 -5.16 19.24
N THR A 179 -1.52 -4.35 18.19
CA THR A 179 -2.31 -3.12 18.31
C THR A 179 -3.76 -3.40 18.69
N ALA A 180 -4.35 -4.50 18.20
CA ALA A 180 -5.69 -4.92 18.60
C ALA A 180 -5.77 -5.24 20.11
N TRP A 181 -4.78 -5.98 20.65
CA TRP A 181 -4.73 -6.29 22.07
C TRP A 181 -4.49 -5.06 22.94
N GLU A 182 -3.57 -4.18 22.55
CA GLU A 182 -3.31 -2.95 23.29
C GLU A 182 -4.54 -2.03 23.31
N GLY A 183 -5.25 -1.90 22.19
CA GLY A 183 -6.51 -1.15 22.16
C GLY A 183 -7.54 -1.71 23.13
N LEU A 184 -7.65 -3.04 23.21
CA LEU A 184 -8.60 -3.71 24.10
C LEU A 184 -8.22 -3.50 25.58
N ASP A 185 -6.95 -3.66 25.91
CA ASP A 185 -6.43 -3.49 27.27
C ASP A 185 -6.51 -2.02 27.74
N ALA A 186 -6.40 -1.07 26.82
CA ALA A 186 -6.61 0.36 27.07
C ALA A 186 -8.09 0.77 27.18
N GLY A 187 -9.04 -0.14 26.94
CA GLY A 187 -10.48 0.13 27.02
C GLY A 187 -11.08 0.79 25.77
N ALA A 188 -10.41 0.71 24.63
CA ALA A 188 -10.94 1.17 23.35
C ALA A 188 -11.93 0.16 22.75
N LYS A 189 -12.77 0.62 21.82
CA LYS A 189 -13.56 -0.25 20.95
C LYS A 189 -12.65 -0.75 19.82
N VAL A 190 -12.48 -2.07 19.71
CA VAL A 190 -11.54 -2.67 18.76
C VAL A 190 -12.25 -3.35 17.60
N PHE A 191 -11.81 -3.03 16.39
CA PHE A 191 -12.23 -3.63 15.14
C PHE A 191 -11.02 -4.28 14.46
N PHE A 192 -11.15 -5.54 14.05
CA PHE A 192 -10.12 -6.30 13.36
C PHE A 192 -10.56 -6.59 11.92
N VAL A 193 -9.84 -6.04 10.95
CA VAL A 193 -10.20 -6.03 9.52
C VAL A 193 -9.19 -6.91 8.76
N TYR A 194 -9.69 -7.85 7.96
CA TYR A 194 -8.84 -8.82 7.24
C TYR A 194 -9.50 -9.41 5.99
N ASN A 195 -8.73 -9.97 5.05
CA ASN A 195 -9.22 -10.47 3.75
C ASN A 195 -9.09 -11.99 3.53
N ASN A 196 -8.90 -12.78 4.60
CA ASN A 196 -9.00 -14.24 4.53
C ASN A 196 -10.28 -14.76 5.22
N PRO A 197 -10.86 -15.89 4.76
CA PRO A 197 -12.02 -16.45 5.40
C PRO A 197 -11.78 -16.68 6.89
N THR A 198 -12.69 -16.18 7.73
CA THR A 198 -12.61 -16.31 9.19
C THR A 198 -12.33 -17.74 9.64
N GLN A 199 -13.02 -18.73 9.06
CA GLN A 199 -12.86 -20.14 9.45
C GLN A 199 -11.47 -20.70 9.12
N LEU A 200 -10.85 -20.20 8.04
CA LEU A 200 -9.52 -20.63 7.62
C LEU A 200 -8.47 -20.08 8.59
N LEU A 201 -8.54 -18.80 8.93
CA LEU A 201 -7.65 -18.20 9.93
C LEU A 201 -7.79 -18.88 11.29
N ARG A 202 -9.02 -19.12 11.74
CA ARG A 202 -9.28 -19.83 13.00
C ARG A 202 -8.67 -21.22 13.02
N ARG A 203 -8.80 -21.97 11.92
CA ARG A 203 -8.33 -23.36 11.88
C ARG A 203 -6.81 -23.48 11.77
N HIS A 204 -6.15 -22.59 11.03
CA HIS A 204 -4.77 -22.79 10.60
C HIS A 204 -3.76 -21.83 11.25
N VAL A 205 -4.20 -20.71 11.82
CA VAL A 205 -3.30 -19.68 12.35
C VAL A 205 -3.64 -19.35 13.80
N GLU A 206 -2.84 -19.84 14.74
CA GLU A 206 -3.06 -19.71 16.19
C GLU A 206 -3.30 -18.27 16.64
N ARG A 207 -2.37 -17.36 16.29
CA ARG A 207 -2.45 -15.95 16.70
C ARG A 207 -3.68 -15.24 16.13
N SER A 208 -4.11 -15.61 14.92
CA SER A 208 -5.34 -15.09 14.32
C SER A 208 -6.57 -15.64 15.03
N ARG A 209 -6.56 -16.94 15.36
CA ARG A 209 -7.63 -17.59 16.14
C ARG A 209 -7.88 -16.86 17.47
N GLN A 210 -6.83 -16.52 18.21
CA GLN A 210 -6.95 -15.82 19.50
C GLN A 210 -7.71 -14.49 19.38
N VAL A 211 -7.38 -13.66 18.39
CA VAL A 211 -8.07 -12.37 18.16
C VAL A 211 -9.48 -12.58 17.60
N ILE A 212 -9.67 -13.58 16.73
CA ILE A 212 -10.98 -13.89 16.14
C ILE A 212 -11.95 -14.49 17.17
N GLU A 213 -11.47 -15.22 18.17
CA GLU A 213 -12.33 -15.83 19.20
C GLU A 213 -12.61 -14.89 20.38
N GLU A 214 -11.87 -13.80 20.53
CA GLU A 214 -12.10 -12.79 21.57
C GLU A 214 -13.42 -12.02 21.32
N PRO A 215 -14.49 -12.21 22.12
CA PRO A 215 -15.82 -11.65 21.85
C PRO A 215 -15.88 -10.12 21.90
N ARG A 216 -14.95 -9.46 22.61
CA ARG A 216 -14.92 -7.99 22.71
C ARG A 216 -14.42 -7.31 21.44
N ILE A 217 -13.70 -8.03 20.58
CA ILE A 217 -13.20 -7.52 19.30
C ILE A 217 -14.27 -7.75 18.22
N THR A 218 -14.57 -6.73 17.43
CA THR A 218 -15.49 -6.84 16.27
C THR A 218 -14.70 -7.18 15.01
N LYS A 219 -15.14 -8.18 14.24
CA LYS A 219 -14.40 -8.69 13.09
C LYS A 219 -15.06 -8.23 11.80
N LEU A 220 -14.25 -7.76 10.85
CA LEU A 220 -14.67 -7.47 9.49
C LEU A 220 -13.90 -8.39 8.54
N ASP A 221 -14.59 -9.44 8.10
CA ASP A 221 -14.11 -10.36 7.08
C ASP A 221 -14.41 -9.76 5.70
N LEU A 222 -13.36 -9.25 5.06
CA LEU A 222 -13.39 -8.59 3.76
C LEU A 222 -12.91 -9.52 2.64
N THR A 223 -13.07 -10.83 2.80
CA THR A 223 -12.59 -11.80 1.80
C THR A 223 -13.23 -11.57 0.43
N THR A 224 -12.40 -11.25 -0.56
CA THR A 224 -12.80 -11.10 -1.97
C THR A 224 -12.43 -12.32 -2.82
N GLY A 225 -11.32 -12.98 -2.49
CA GLY A 225 -10.74 -14.04 -3.31
C GLY A 225 -9.21 -13.98 -3.31
N PRO A 226 -8.54 -14.82 -4.10
CA PRO A 226 -7.12 -14.66 -4.37
C PRO A 226 -6.82 -13.34 -5.10
N MET A 227 -5.60 -12.81 -4.93
CA MET A 227 -5.19 -11.56 -5.58
C MET A 227 -4.88 -11.78 -7.07
N ALA A 228 -5.08 -10.75 -7.91
CA ALA A 228 -4.79 -10.81 -9.34
C ALA A 228 -3.35 -11.26 -9.65
N ILE A 229 -2.42 -10.84 -8.79
CA ILE A 229 -1.06 -11.32 -8.70
C ILE A 229 -0.92 -12.07 -7.37
N THR A 230 -0.46 -13.33 -7.42
CA THR A 230 -0.42 -14.25 -6.27
C THR A 230 0.33 -13.63 -5.08
N GLY A 231 -0.38 -13.40 -3.97
CA GLY A 231 0.20 -12.79 -2.76
C GLY A 231 0.35 -11.26 -2.77
N SER A 232 -0.09 -10.57 -3.82
CA SER A 232 0.00 -9.10 -3.93
C SER A 232 -1.20 -8.42 -3.27
N THR A 233 -1.18 -8.40 -1.95
CA THR A 233 -2.27 -7.87 -1.11
C THR A 233 -2.45 -6.35 -1.21
N ARG A 234 -1.43 -5.61 -1.69
CA ARG A 234 -1.54 -4.19 -2.09
C ARG A 234 -2.60 -3.91 -3.16
N MET A 235 -3.11 -4.95 -3.83
CA MET A 235 -4.15 -4.87 -4.85
C MET A 235 -5.54 -5.01 -4.20
N GLN A 236 -6.26 -6.10 -4.46
CA GLN A 236 -7.68 -6.22 -4.11
C GLN A 236 -7.95 -6.12 -2.62
N ALA A 237 -7.09 -6.69 -1.77
CA ALA A 237 -7.27 -6.65 -0.31
C ALA A 237 -7.28 -5.21 0.22
N THR A 238 -6.22 -4.43 -0.05
CA THR A 238 -6.16 -3.03 0.40
C THR A 238 -7.14 -2.09 -0.30
N THR A 239 -7.57 -2.40 -1.53
CA THR A 239 -8.68 -1.67 -2.16
C THR A 239 -9.99 -1.90 -1.39
N ALA A 240 -10.28 -3.16 -0.99
CA ALA A 240 -11.44 -3.49 -0.17
C ALA A 240 -11.36 -2.84 1.22
N GLU A 241 -10.19 -2.85 1.87
CA GLU A 241 -9.98 -2.20 3.16
C GLU A 241 -10.16 -0.67 3.08
N LEU A 242 -9.60 -0.02 2.06
CA LEU A 242 -9.80 1.41 1.81
C LEU A 242 -11.28 1.73 1.60
N PHE A 243 -11.97 0.94 0.79
CA PHE A 243 -13.39 1.13 0.52
C PHE A 243 -14.23 0.99 1.81
N VAL A 244 -14.08 -0.12 2.55
CA VAL A 244 -14.93 -0.40 3.73
C VAL A 244 -14.63 0.54 4.88
N VAL A 245 -13.35 0.70 5.24
CA VAL A 245 -12.99 1.54 6.38
C VAL A 245 -13.20 3.02 6.04
N GLY A 246 -12.83 3.43 4.82
CA GLY A 246 -13.03 4.79 4.33
C GLY A 246 -14.51 5.17 4.23
N SER A 247 -15.37 4.31 3.68
CA SER A 247 -16.81 4.58 3.59
C SER A 247 -17.47 4.62 4.96
N ALA A 248 -17.10 3.75 5.91
CA ALA A 248 -17.61 3.82 7.28
C ALA A 248 -17.25 5.16 7.97
N LEU A 249 -15.99 5.59 7.84
CA LEU A 249 -15.51 6.86 8.40
C LEU A 249 -16.23 8.04 7.76
N GLU A 250 -16.38 8.01 6.44
CA GLU A 250 -17.07 9.07 5.70
C GLU A 250 -18.55 9.14 6.04
N MET A 251 -19.25 8.01 6.12
CA MET A 251 -20.66 7.96 6.51
C MET A 251 -20.87 8.54 7.91
N ALA A 252 -19.99 8.22 8.86
CA ALA A 252 -20.02 8.79 10.19
C ALA A 252 -19.80 10.32 10.18
N LEU A 253 -18.81 10.79 9.41
CA LEU A 253 -18.52 12.22 9.25
C LEU A 253 -19.69 12.96 8.60
N VAL A 254 -20.24 12.43 7.52
CA VAL A 254 -21.36 13.02 6.79
C VAL A 254 -22.58 13.13 7.70
N ARG A 255 -22.91 12.09 8.47
CA ARG A 255 -24.00 12.15 9.47
C ARG A 255 -23.74 13.21 10.53
N PHE A 256 -22.53 13.24 11.09
CA PHE A 256 -22.10 14.22 12.09
C PHE A 256 -22.24 15.67 11.58
N LEU A 257 -21.85 15.92 10.32
CA LEU A 257 -21.95 17.23 9.68
C LEU A 257 -23.40 17.60 9.35
N ARG A 258 -24.24 16.64 8.91
CA ARG A 258 -25.66 16.86 8.59
C ARG A 258 -26.45 17.39 9.79
N GLU A 259 -26.10 16.95 11.00
CA GLU A 259 -26.71 17.40 12.26
C GLU A 259 -26.28 18.82 12.67
N ARG A 260 -25.17 19.33 12.13
CA ARG A 260 -24.53 20.59 12.56
C ARG A 260 -24.50 21.69 11.50
N LEU A 261 -24.75 21.35 10.24
CA LEU A 261 -24.73 22.28 9.12
C LEU A 261 -26.13 22.48 8.56
N SER A 262 -26.49 23.73 8.26
CA SER A 262 -27.66 24.02 7.43
C SER A 262 -27.42 23.55 5.99
N SER A 263 -28.48 23.22 5.26
CA SER A 263 -28.39 22.79 3.86
C SER A 263 -27.66 23.81 2.97
N ALA A 264 -27.86 25.10 3.23
CA ALA A 264 -27.16 26.17 2.51
C ALA A 264 -25.65 26.18 2.77
N ARG A 265 -25.22 25.95 4.03
CA ARG A 265 -23.80 25.89 4.37
C ARG A 265 -23.16 24.61 3.83
N ALA A 266 -23.85 23.47 3.92
CA ALA A 266 -23.37 22.21 3.35
C ALA A 266 -23.18 22.32 1.83
N ALA A 267 -24.12 22.94 1.12
CA ALA A 267 -23.99 23.21 -0.32
C ALA A 267 -22.80 24.12 -0.64
N LYS A 268 -22.58 25.20 0.15
CA LYS A 268 -21.42 26.08 -0.02
C LYS A 268 -20.07 25.37 0.21
N LEU A 269 -20.06 24.36 1.08
CA LEU A 269 -18.89 23.53 1.36
C LEU A 269 -18.75 22.35 0.38
N GLY A 270 -19.64 22.22 -0.62
CA GLY A 270 -19.62 21.14 -1.60
C GLY A 270 -19.89 19.76 -1.01
N ILE A 271 -20.51 19.67 0.18
CA ILE A 271 -20.80 18.39 0.83
C ILE A 271 -21.99 17.74 0.13
N LYS A 272 -21.74 16.57 -0.46
CA LYS A 272 -22.79 15.69 -0.99
C LYS A 272 -23.23 14.69 0.08
N TRP A 273 -24.53 14.42 0.08
CA TRP A 273 -25.19 13.52 1.01
C TRP A 273 -25.32 12.14 0.37
N TYR A 274 -24.48 11.20 0.76
CA TYR A 274 -24.59 9.79 0.33
C TYR A 274 -25.33 8.97 1.37
N GLU A 275 -26.21 8.10 0.91
CA GLU A 275 -26.87 7.09 1.74
C GLU A 275 -26.11 5.75 1.63
N PRO A 276 -26.25 4.83 2.60
CA PRO A 276 -25.51 3.56 2.58
C PRO A 276 -25.66 2.76 1.27
N GLY A 277 -26.83 2.85 0.61
CA GLY A 277 -27.12 2.20 -0.66
C GLY A 277 -26.40 2.80 -1.87
N ASP A 278 -25.85 4.01 -1.77
CA ASP A 278 -25.10 4.66 -2.85
C ASP A 278 -23.71 4.06 -3.02
N TYR A 279 -23.06 3.63 -1.93
CA TYR A 279 -21.66 3.18 -1.95
C TYR A 279 -21.41 1.98 -2.88
N PRO A 280 -22.22 0.90 -2.88
CA PRO A 280 -22.08 -0.18 -3.87
C PRO A 280 -22.24 0.30 -5.31
N ARG A 281 -23.22 1.17 -5.56
CA ARG A 281 -23.50 1.71 -6.89
C ARG A 281 -22.32 2.54 -7.39
N LEU A 282 -21.81 3.46 -6.56
CA LEU A 282 -20.66 4.30 -6.88
C LEU A 282 -19.38 3.49 -7.10
N LEU A 283 -19.16 2.41 -6.33
CA LEU A 283 -18.04 1.49 -6.56
C LEU A 283 -18.18 0.77 -7.90
N SER A 284 -19.38 0.27 -8.22
CA SER A 284 -19.67 -0.37 -9.50
C SER A 284 -19.45 0.58 -10.68
N GLU A 285 -19.94 1.82 -10.57
CA GLU A 285 -19.74 2.87 -11.57
C GLU A 285 -18.26 3.22 -11.75
N LEU A 286 -17.47 3.31 -10.67
CA LEU A 286 -16.03 3.54 -10.75
C LEU A 286 -15.31 2.40 -11.49
N LEU A 287 -15.55 1.15 -11.08
CA LEU A 287 -14.92 -0.02 -11.71
C LEU A 287 -15.27 -0.12 -13.19
N ALA A 288 -16.56 0.08 -13.54
CA ALA A 288 -17.01 0.06 -14.92
C ALA A 288 -16.31 1.13 -15.78
N GLN A 289 -16.19 2.36 -15.27
CA GLN A 289 -15.49 3.45 -15.96
C GLN A 289 -14.01 3.14 -16.19
N LEU A 290 -13.32 2.61 -15.19
CA LEU A 290 -11.90 2.24 -15.30
C LEU A 290 -11.67 1.04 -16.22
N SER A 291 -12.65 0.15 -16.36
CA SER A 291 -12.61 -0.99 -17.29
C SER A 291 -13.09 -0.67 -18.72
N SER A 292 -13.50 0.58 -18.98
CA SER A 292 -13.91 1.01 -20.31
C SER A 292 -12.78 0.85 -21.33
N SER A 293 -13.10 0.63 -22.60
CA SER A 293 -12.08 0.48 -23.64
C SER A 293 -11.13 1.67 -23.72
N GLU A 294 -11.63 2.90 -23.57
CA GLU A 294 -10.80 4.11 -23.56
C GLU A 294 -9.80 4.12 -22.39
N SER A 295 -10.24 3.72 -21.18
CA SER A 295 -9.36 3.64 -20.01
C SER A 295 -8.34 2.50 -20.14
N VAL A 296 -8.75 1.34 -20.67
CA VAL A 296 -7.86 0.20 -20.94
C VAL A 296 -6.78 0.56 -21.96
N ASP A 297 -7.17 1.21 -23.06
CA ASP A 297 -6.23 1.65 -24.10
C ASP A 297 -5.25 2.70 -23.54
N THR A 298 -5.75 3.60 -22.68
CA THR A 298 -4.91 4.58 -21.99
C THR A 298 -3.92 3.92 -21.03
N LEU A 299 -4.36 2.93 -20.24
CA LEU A 299 -3.47 2.13 -19.38
C LEU A 299 -2.42 1.39 -20.21
N ALA A 300 -2.78 0.85 -21.36
CA ALA A 300 -1.84 0.16 -22.24
C ALA A 300 -0.76 1.11 -22.77
N ARG A 301 -1.14 2.32 -23.19
CA ARG A 301 -0.18 3.36 -23.61
C ARG A 301 0.71 3.81 -22.46
N ALA A 302 0.15 4.07 -21.28
CA ALA A 302 0.92 4.45 -20.08
C ALA A 302 1.90 3.35 -19.65
N THR A 303 1.46 2.09 -19.71
CA THR A 303 2.29 0.92 -19.42
C THR A 303 3.45 0.81 -20.41
N ALA A 304 3.17 0.93 -21.71
CA ALA A 304 4.21 0.89 -22.74
C ALA A 304 5.20 2.05 -22.62
N PHE A 305 4.71 3.25 -22.25
CA PHE A 305 5.55 4.41 -21.98
C PHE A 305 6.54 4.09 -20.84
N GLU A 306 6.04 3.66 -19.69
CA GLU A 306 6.86 3.36 -18.51
C GLU A 306 7.82 2.18 -18.77
N GLU A 307 7.34 1.10 -19.40
CA GLU A 307 8.17 -0.04 -19.84
C GLU A 307 9.34 0.46 -20.70
N SER A 308 9.08 1.34 -21.66
CA SER A 308 10.11 1.86 -22.56
C SER A 308 11.20 2.66 -21.84
N ILE A 309 10.83 3.42 -20.79
CA ILE A 309 11.79 4.16 -19.95
C ILE A 309 12.69 3.17 -19.24
N TYR A 310 12.12 2.17 -18.55
CA TYR A 310 12.90 1.19 -17.80
C TYR A 310 13.78 0.31 -18.69
N ARG A 311 13.30 -0.11 -19.87
CA ARG A 311 14.11 -0.88 -20.83
C ARG A 311 15.30 -0.10 -21.39
N ARG A 312 15.23 1.24 -21.40
CA ARG A 312 16.36 2.13 -21.73
C ARG A 312 17.19 2.52 -20.50
N GLN A 313 17.08 1.78 -19.40
CA GLN A 313 17.77 2.07 -18.13
C GLN A 313 17.43 3.47 -17.57
N GLY A 314 16.25 3.98 -17.92
CA GLY A 314 15.77 5.26 -17.45
C GLY A 314 15.00 5.19 -16.15
N LEU A 315 14.68 6.36 -15.62
CA LEU A 315 13.98 6.51 -14.34
C LEU A 315 12.71 7.34 -14.51
N VAL A 316 11.69 7.04 -13.71
CA VAL A 316 10.46 7.81 -13.64
C VAL A 316 10.43 8.59 -12.32
N THR A 317 10.04 9.85 -12.40
CA THR A 317 9.70 10.68 -11.24
C THR A 317 8.27 11.15 -11.40
N TYR A 318 7.44 10.83 -10.42
CA TYR A 318 6.06 11.28 -10.35
C TYR A 318 5.96 12.59 -9.58
N ALA A 319 5.20 13.55 -10.10
CA ALA A 319 4.85 14.76 -9.39
C ALA A 319 3.36 14.75 -9.03
N ALA A 320 3.01 15.05 -7.78
CA ALA A 320 1.63 15.07 -7.29
C ALA A 320 1.45 16.11 -6.19
N ASP A 321 0.19 16.46 -5.90
CA ASP A 321 -0.21 17.27 -4.74
C ASP A 321 -1.11 16.43 -3.81
N SER A 322 -2.43 16.53 -4.01
CA SER A 322 -3.42 15.96 -3.12
C SER A 322 -3.27 14.44 -2.99
N PHE A 323 -2.86 13.77 -4.07
CA PHE A 323 -2.75 12.31 -4.17
C PHE A 323 -1.30 11.80 -4.04
N SER A 324 -0.39 12.60 -3.50
CA SER A 324 1.02 12.22 -3.31
C SER A 324 1.19 10.96 -2.45
N LEU A 325 0.30 10.74 -1.46
CA LEU A 325 0.32 9.51 -0.65
C LEU A 325 -0.06 8.27 -1.46
N ASP A 326 -1.00 8.37 -2.39
CA ASP A 326 -1.39 7.26 -3.28
C ASP A 326 -0.23 6.88 -4.20
N VAL A 327 0.42 7.88 -4.81
CA VAL A 327 1.60 7.68 -5.66
C VAL A 327 2.77 7.12 -4.85
N LEU A 328 3.04 7.66 -3.66
CA LEU A 328 4.10 7.16 -2.77
C LEU A 328 3.83 5.71 -2.36
N THR A 329 2.58 5.36 -2.07
CA THR A 329 2.17 4.01 -1.69
C THR A 329 2.42 3.03 -2.83
N ASP A 330 1.96 3.31 -4.05
CA ASP A 330 2.21 2.44 -5.20
C ASP A 330 3.71 2.30 -5.48
N THR A 331 4.43 3.42 -5.61
CA THR A 331 5.86 3.41 -5.96
C THR A 331 6.72 2.69 -4.92
N THR A 332 6.40 2.82 -3.63
CA THR A 332 7.11 2.11 -2.56
C THR A 332 6.82 0.62 -2.58
N GLU A 333 5.56 0.22 -2.80
CA GLU A 333 5.15 -1.19 -2.84
C GLU A 333 5.72 -1.95 -4.04
N ARG A 334 6.16 -1.26 -5.11
CA ARG A 334 6.89 -1.91 -6.21
C ARG A 334 8.20 -2.56 -5.75
N SER A 335 8.83 -2.05 -4.68
CA SER A 335 10.10 -2.58 -4.16
C SER A 335 9.96 -3.99 -3.57
N PRO A 336 9.12 -4.25 -2.54
CA PRO A 336 8.94 -5.61 -2.02
C PRO A 336 8.22 -6.54 -3.00
N THR A 337 7.40 -6.00 -3.91
CA THR A 337 6.57 -6.80 -4.85
C THR A 337 7.37 -7.30 -6.06
N PHE A 338 8.24 -6.45 -6.64
CA PHE A 338 8.95 -6.74 -7.90
C PHE A 338 10.47 -6.59 -7.80
N MET A 339 10.97 -6.43 -6.56
CA MET A 339 12.38 -6.21 -6.24
C MET A 339 12.98 -4.97 -6.93
N LEU A 340 12.17 -3.92 -7.11
CA LEU A 340 12.69 -2.63 -7.58
C LEU A 340 13.53 -1.96 -6.50
N PRO A 341 14.57 -1.18 -6.88
CA PRO A 341 15.31 -0.37 -5.92
C PRO A 341 14.39 0.57 -5.15
N ALA A 342 14.46 0.52 -3.82
CA ALA A 342 13.72 1.41 -2.94
C ALA A 342 14.18 2.88 -3.11
N PHE A 343 13.45 3.80 -2.50
CA PHE A 343 13.83 5.21 -2.52
C PHE A 343 15.23 5.39 -1.94
N ARG A 344 16.03 6.20 -2.63
CA ARG A 344 17.41 6.49 -2.25
C ARG A 344 17.49 7.78 -1.45
N LYS A 345 18.28 7.77 -0.38
CA LYS A 345 18.52 8.94 0.48
C LYS A 345 19.48 9.93 -0.19
N ARG A 346 19.36 11.21 0.16
CA ARG A 346 20.34 12.25 -0.19
C ARG A 346 21.72 11.84 0.31
N GLY A 347 22.71 11.87 -0.59
CA GLY A 347 24.11 11.52 -0.29
C GLY A 347 24.40 10.02 -0.30
N ASP A 348 23.40 9.15 -0.55
CA ASP A 348 23.64 7.73 -0.77
C ASP A 348 24.09 7.50 -2.23
N ASN A 349 25.38 7.28 -2.40
CA ASN A 349 26.01 7.01 -3.69
C ASN A 349 26.29 5.50 -3.92
N LEU A 350 25.88 4.64 -2.98
CA LEU A 350 26.14 3.20 -3.03
C LEU A 350 24.90 2.41 -3.45
N SER A 351 23.72 2.80 -2.95
CA SER A 351 22.49 2.10 -3.29
C SER A 351 22.09 2.33 -4.76
N PRO A 352 21.50 1.31 -5.42
CA PRO A 352 20.93 1.49 -6.75
C PRO A 352 19.90 2.61 -6.78
N ARG A 353 19.79 3.30 -7.92
CA ARG A 353 18.83 4.40 -8.12
C ARG A 353 17.41 3.84 -8.14
N SER A 354 16.50 4.48 -7.41
CA SER A 354 15.07 4.14 -7.41
C SER A 354 14.52 4.20 -8.83
N TRP A 355 13.83 3.17 -9.31
CA TRP A 355 13.25 3.24 -10.66
C TRP A 355 12.11 4.27 -10.74
N ALA A 356 11.29 4.31 -9.70
CA ALA A 356 10.24 5.31 -9.50
C ALA A 356 10.56 6.17 -8.26
N PHE A 357 10.15 7.45 -8.28
CA PHE A 357 10.28 8.38 -7.15
C PHE A 357 9.14 9.39 -7.14
N VAL A 358 8.86 10.04 -6.01
CA VAL A 358 7.80 11.06 -5.87
C VAL A 358 8.39 12.42 -5.52
N LYS A 359 7.87 13.47 -6.16
CA LYS A 359 8.24 14.87 -5.97
C LYS A 359 6.99 15.75 -5.76
N ASP A 360 7.09 16.71 -4.87
CA ASP A 360 6.16 17.81 -4.64
C ASP A 360 6.76 19.06 -5.30
N PRO A 361 6.05 19.73 -6.23
CA PRO A 361 6.58 20.91 -6.92
C PRO A 361 6.43 22.23 -6.15
N PHE A 362 5.70 22.27 -5.04
CA PHE A 362 5.31 23.52 -4.37
C PHE A 362 6.26 23.97 -3.28
N GLY A 363 6.97 23.04 -2.64
CA GLY A 363 7.82 23.39 -1.50
C GLY A 363 9.04 22.49 -1.31
N PRO A 364 9.98 22.92 -0.44
CA PRO A 364 11.13 22.10 -0.06
C PRO A 364 10.69 20.86 0.70
N THR A 365 11.60 19.89 0.85
CA THR A 365 11.32 18.53 1.35
C THR A 365 10.58 18.50 2.68
N GLU A 366 10.94 19.34 3.67
CA GLU A 366 10.24 19.37 4.96
C GLU A 366 8.79 19.86 4.83
N GLN A 367 8.55 20.88 4.00
CA GLN A 367 7.21 21.38 3.71
C GLN A 367 6.40 20.35 2.92
N ALA A 368 7.02 19.69 1.93
CA ALA A 368 6.41 18.61 1.16
C ALA A 368 5.97 17.45 2.06
N TRP A 369 6.81 17.02 3.02
CA TRP A 369 6.43 16.00 4.00
C TRP A 369 5.26 16.43 4.88
N HIS A 370 5.26 17.69 5.35
CA HIS A 370 4.16 18.23 6.13
C HIS A 370 2.86 18.34 5.31
N SER A 371 2.94 18.76 4.05
CA SER A 371 1.80 18.81 3.12
C SER A 371 1.27 17.42 2.80
N LEU A 372 2.14 16.44 2.59
CA LEU A 372 1.77 15.06 2.32
C LEU A 372 1.04 14.42 3.51
N LEU A 373 1.58 14.57 4.72
CA LEU A 373 1.03 13.96 5.95
C LEU A 373 -0.06 14.78 6.62
N GLN A 374 -0.17 16.07 6.28
CA GLN A 374 -1.04 17.06 6.94
C GLN A 374 -0.70 17.27 8.44
N ARG A 375 0.51 16.86 8.84
CA ARG A 375 1.11 16.98 10.17
C ARG A 375 2.63 16.80 10.04
N GLN A 376 3.38 17.08 11.11
CA GLN A 376 4.79 16.70 11.15
C GLN A 376 4.97 15.17 11.03
N PRO A 377 6.05 14.68 10.39
CA PRO A 377 6.40 13.27 10.40
C PRO A 377 6.55 12.74 11.83
N ARG A 378 6.23 11.46 11.99
CA ARG A 378 6.28 10.69 13.23
C ARG A 378 7.16 9.46 13.00
N GLY A 379 8.46 9.69 12.92
CA GLY A 379 9.48 8.64 12.98
C GLY A 379 9.53 7.92 14.33
N LEU A 380 10.43 6.95 14.47
CA LEU A 380 10.71 6.26 15.73
C LEU A 380 12.09 6.66 16.25
N ASP A 381 12.14 7.19 17.47
CA ASP A 381 13.34 7.60 18.20
C ASP A 381 13.65 6.66 19.38
N TRP A 382 13.17 5.41 19.29
CA TRP A 382 13.38 4.39 20.32
C TRP A 382 14.87 4.20 20.63
N GLY A 383 15.24 4.43 21.88
CA GLY A 383 16.57 4.12 22.39
C GLY A 383 16.74 2.63 22.73
N ASP A 384 17.97 2.22 23.03
CA ASP A 384 18.34 0.82 23.34
C ASP A 384 17.47 0.19 24.44
N GLU A 385 17.09 0.98 25.45
CA GLU A 385 16.26 0.51 26.56
C GLU A 385 14.84 0.09 26.12
N VAL A 386 14.28 0.73 25.09
CA VAL A 386 12.99 0.34 24.52
C VAL A 386 13.12 -1.02 23.84
N TYR A 387 14.15 -1.21 23.00
CA TYR A 387 14.36 -2.51 22.33
C TYR A 387 14.63 -3.65 23.31
N LYS A 388 15.38 -3.39 24.40
CA LYS A 388 15.57 -4.37 25.49
C LYS A 388 14.25 -4.72 26.17
N LYS A 389 13.43 -3.72 26.52
CA LYS A 389 12.11 -3.92 27.14
C LYS A 389 11.18 -4.74 26.25
N LEU A 390 11.24 -4.55 24.94
CA LEU A 390 10.42 -5.25 23.96
C LEU A 390 11.01 -6.60 23.52
N ASN A 391 12.08 -7.08 24.16
CA ASN A 391 12.79 -8.32 23.80
C ASN A 391 13.11 -8.41 22.30
N ALA A 392 13.55 -7.29 21.72
CA ALA A 392 13.87 -7.22 20.29
C ALA A 392 14.99 -8.23 19.94
N PRO A 393 15.08 -8.70 18.69
CA PRO A 393 16.17 -9.57 18.26
C PRO A 393 17.55 -8.97 18.56
N ALA A 394 18.51 -9.81 18.93
CA ALA A 394 19.88 -9.37 19.24
C ALA A 394 20.51 -8.52 18.13
N ALA A 395 20.22 -8.82 16.86
CA ALA A 395 20.69 -8.03 15.72
C ALA A 395 20.09 -6.61 15.69
N VAL A 396 18.81 -6.44 16.05
CA VAL A 396 18.15 -5.14 16.13
C VAL A 396 18.69 -4.35 17.33
N MET A 397 18.89 -4.99 18.49
CA MET A 397 19.49 -4.34 19.65
C MET A 397 20.95 -3.93 19.42
N ALA A 398 21.72 -4.72 18.67
CA ALA A 398 23.12 -4.41 18.39
C ALA A 398 23.30 -3.27 17.37
N ASN A 399 22.33 -3.08 16.48
CA ASN A 399 22.34 -2.00 15.49
C ASN A 399 20.91 -1.53 15.20
N PRO A 400 20.31 -0.72 16.09
CA PRO A 400 18.95 -0.23 15.91
C PRO A 400 18.81 0.56 14.61
N PRO A 401 17.73 0.36 13.85
CA PRO A 401 17.52 1.14 12.64
C PRO A 401 17.26 2.60 13.00
N LYS A 402 17.83 3.51 12.20
CA LYS A 402 17.57 4.94 12.33
C LYS A 402 16.29 5.28 11.57
N LEU A 403 15.24 5.59 12.32
CA LEU A 403 13.88 5.77 11.82
C LEU A 403 13.28 7.14 12.20
N ASP A 404 14.11 8.04 12.72
CA ASP A 404 13.69 9.38 13.16
C ASP A 404 13.37 10.32 11.97
N ASN A 405 12.87 11.52 12.28
CA ASN A 405 12.50 12.51 11.27
C ASN A 405 13.73 13.02 10.48
N CYS A 406 14.92 13.04 11.07
CA CYS A 406 16.14 13.41 10.37
C CYS A 406 16.47 12.41 9.25
N GLU A 407 16.16 11.13 9.44
CA GLU A 407 16.27 10.11 8.40
C GLU A 407 15.18 10.21 7.34
N ILE A 408 13.95 10.58 7.72
CA ILE A 408 12.83 10.81 6.78
C ILE A 408 13.16 11.98 5.83
N TYR A 409 13.68 13.09 6.35
CA TYR A 409 14.02 14.27 5.54
C TYR A 409 15.20 14.07 4.58
N LYS A 410 15.92 12.94 4.66
CA LYS A 410 16.92 12.58 3.65
C LYS A 410 16.30 12.13 2.33
N PHE A 411 15.02 11.77 2.31
CA PHE A 411 14.30 11.47 1.08
C PHE A 411 13.76 12.77 0.48
N MET A 412 14.44 13.28 -0.54
CA MET A 412 14.21 14.62 -1.11
C MET A 412 12.95 14.69 -1.98
N ILE A 413 11.78 14.59 -1.34
CA ILE A 413 10.50 14.64 -2.03
C ILE A 413 10.06 16.07 -2.39
N GLY A 414 10.75 17.13 -1.94
CA GLY A 414 10.39 18.50 -2.29
C GLY A 414 10.91 18.94 -3.65
N ASN A 415 10.76 20.24 -3.94
CA ASN A 415 11.13 20.85 -5.21
C ASN A 415 12.64 21.06 -5.43
N GLU A 416 13.49 20.54 -4.54
CA GLU A 416 14.93 20.61 -4.71
C GLU A 416 15.37 19.85 -5.97
N ALA A 417 16.36 20.41 -6.69
CA ALA A 417 16.98 19.74 -7.82
C ALA A 417 17.62 18.42 -7.37
N ASP A 418 17.32 17.34 -8.09
CA ASP A 418 17.94 16.04 -7.91
C ASP A 418 18.37 15.48 -9.27
N PRO A 419 19.56 15.87 -9.78
CA PRO A 419 20.08 15.36 -11.05
C PRO A 419 20.14 13.84 -11.08
N SER A 420 20.25 13.20 -9.92
CA SER A 420 20.25 11.75 -9.77
C SER A 420 18.87 11.10 -10.05
N ARG A 421 17.88 11.87 -10.47
CA ARG A 421 16.64 11.38 -11.09
C ARG A 421 16.60 11.57 -12.60
N SER A 422 17.27 12.58 -13.12
CA SER A 422 17.09 13.04 -14.51
C SER A 422 18.27 12.77 -15.43
N ASP A 423 19.48 12.59 -14.88
CA ASP A 423 20.73 12.31 -15.64
C ASP A 423 20.87 10.85 -16.14
N ALA A 424 19.87 10.00 -15.89
CA ALA A 424 19.84 8.62 -16.37
C ALA A 424 19.78 8.56 -17.90
N PRO A 425 20.16 7.43 -18.55
CA PRO A 425 20.13 7.27 -20.00
C PRO A 425 18.78 7.59 -20.66
N ASP A 426 17.67 7.38 -19.94
CA ASP A 426 16.37 7.97 -20.23
C ASP A 426 15.75 8.51 -18.93
N SER A 427 14.80 9.44 -18.99
CA SER A 427 14.15 9.97 -17.78
C SER A 427 12.79 10.58 -18.10
N ALA A 428 11.81 10.33 -17.24
CA ALA A 428 10.47 10.87 -17.39
C ALA A 428 9.96 11.55 -16.12
N LEU A 429 9.39 12.74 -16.30
CA LEU A 429 8.54 13.39 -15.31
C LEU A 429 7.08 13.04 -15.62
N VAL A 430 6.36 12.44 -14.67
CA VAL A 430 4.94 12.09 -14.83
C VAL A 430 4.12 12.83 -13.78
N VAL A 431 3.31 13.79 -14.19
CA VAL A 431 2.40 14.49 -13.28
C VAL A 431 1.16 13.62 -13.05
N VAL A 432 0.76 13.39 -11.81
CA VAL A 432 -0.48 12.68 -11.45
C VAL A 432 -1.44 13.70 -10.87
N ALA A 433 -2.50 14.01 -11.61
CA ALA A 433 -3.48 15.01 -11.23
C ALA A 433 -4.88 14.41 -11.16
N ALA A 434 -5.65 14.80 -10.15
CA ALA A 434 -7.08 14.55 -10.10
C ALA A 434 -7.81 15.74 -9.45
N ARG A 435 -9.11 15.88 -9.72
CA ARG A 435 -10.01 16.84 -9.03
C ARG A 435 -9.58 18.32 -9.05
N GLY A 436 -9.69 19.02 -10.17
CA GLY A 436 -9.55 20.49 -10.24
C GLY A 436 -8.14 21.04 -10.04
N GLU A 437 -7.18 20.22 -9.59
CA GLU A 437 -5.78 20.63 -9.39
C GLU A 437 -4.96 20.57 -10.69
N THR A 438 -5.54 19.99 -11.76
CA THR A 438 -4.89 19.66 -13.04
C THR A 438 -4.03 20.79 -13.59
N GLY A 439 -4.61 21.97 -13.84
CA GLY A 439 -3.88 23.06 -14.49
C GLY A 439 -2.74 23.64 -13.64
N HIS A 440 -2.98 23.87 -12.34
CA HIS A 440 -1.98 24.47 -11.46
C HIS A 440 -0.83 23.50 -11.16
N LEU A 441 -1.14 22.23 -10.91
CA LEU A 441 -0.14 21.20 -10.62
C LEU A 441 0.76 20.92 -11.83
N ILE A 442 0.18 20.76 -13.03
CA ILE A 442 0.97 20.56 -14.26
C ILE A 442 1.94 21.71 -14.46
N LYS A 443 1.43 22.96 -14.37
CA LYS A 443 2.26 24.16 -14.53
C LYS A 443 3.41 24.18 -13.51
N ALA A 444 3.11 24.01 -12.22
CA ALA A 444 4.11 24.03 -11.16
C ALA A 444 5.17 22.92 -11.33
N ALA A 445 4.76 21.71 -11.73
CA ALA A 445 5.67 20.60 -11.97
C ALA A 445 6.57 20.83 -13.19
N LEU A 446 6.03 21.36 -14.29
CA LEU A 446 6.83 21.68 -15.48
C LEU A 446 7.81 22.82 -15.23
N GLU A 447 7.40 23.87 -14.53
CA GLU A 447 8.27 24.99 -14.15
C GLU A 447 9.38 24.53 -13.20
N SER A 448 9.08 23.66 -12.24
CA SER A 448 10.05 23.19 -11.24
C SER A 448 11.02 22.12 -11.79
N PHE A 449 10.52 21.22 -12.64
CA PHE A 449 11.24 20.00 -13.00
C PHE A 449 11.32 19.74 -14.51
N GLY A 450 10.37 20.24 -15.31
CA GLY A 450 10.15 19.81 -16.70
C GLY A 450 11.43 19.86 -17.56
N GLY A 451 12.17 20.96 -17.49
CA GLY A 451 13.41 21.15 -18.27
C GLY A 451 14.56 20.20 -17.91
N ALA A 452 14.49 19.46 -16.81
CA ALA A 452 15.52 18.51 -16.40
C ALA A 452 15.32 17.10 -17.00
N TYR A 453 14.08 16.72 -17.35
CA TYR A 453 13.74 15.36 -17.78
C TYR A 453 13.70 15.26 -19.31
N LYS A 454 14.02 14.07 -19.83
CA LYS A 454 14.01 13.81 -21.28
C LYS A 454 12.61 13.69 -21.86
N LYS A 455 11.64 13.31 -21.02
CA LYS A 455 10.23 13.21 -21.36
C LYS A 455 9.35 13.74 -20.25
N THR A 456 8.20 14.22 -20.64
CA THR A 456 7.15 14.71 -19.75
C THR A 456 5.84 14.03 -20.11
N ALA A 457 5.10 13.62 -19.10
CA ALA A 457 3.76 13.09 -19.28
C ALA A 457 2.85 13.56 -18.15
N VAL A 458 1.55 13.50 -18.39
CA VAL A 458 0.56 13.66 -17.32
C VAL A 458 -0.45 12.52 -17.35
N LEU A 459 -0.81 12.06 -16.16
CA LEU A 459 -1.90 11.16 -15.88
C LEU A 459 -3.03 11.98 -15.22
N ILE A 460 -4.15 12.11 -15.90
CA ILE A 460 -5.31 12.91 -15.44
C ILE A 460 -6.43 11.95 -15.09
N VAL A 461 -6.90 11.98 -13.84
CA VAL A 461 -8.04 11.21 -13.36
C VAL A 461 -9.23 12.15 -13.15
N GLY A 462 -10.26 11.99 -13.98
CA GLY A 462 -11.47 12.81 -13.92
C GLY A 462 -11.97 13.26 -15.30
N ALA A 463 -13.08 14.00 -15.32
CA ALA A 463 -13.68 14.54 -16.54
C ALA A 463 -12.94 15.76 -17.12
N GLU A 464 -12.04 16.37 -16.36
CA GLU A 464 -11.31 17.58 -16.77
C GLU A 464 -10.33 17.28 -17.90
N ARG A 465 -10.37 18.09 -18.95
CA ARG A 465 -9.34 18.15 -19.98
C ARG A 465 -8.60 19.47 -19.86
N ALA A 466 -7.28 19.39 -19.78
CA ALA A 466 -6.40 20.57 -19.74
C ALA A 466 -5.42 20.50 -20.91
N GLU A 467 -5.02 21.66 -21.44
CA GLU A 467 -3.80 21.74 -22.22
C GLU A 467 -2.61 21.49 -21.29
N THR A 468 -1.81 20.49 -21.59
CA THR A 468 -0.82 19.96 -20.67
C THR A 468 0.58 20.49 -20.93
N GLY A 469 0.90 20.78 -22.19
CA GLY A 469 2.27 21.13 -22.60
C GLY A 469 3.28 20.00 -22.39
N THR A 470 2.81 18.77 -22.16
CA THR A 470 3.62 17.55 -21.97
C THR A 470 3.74 16.76 -23.27
N ASP A 471 4.77 15.91 -23.38
CA ASP A 471 4.96 15.04 -24.55
C ASP A 471 3.84 14.00 -24.68
N GLU A 472 3.34 13.50 -23.55
CA GLU A 472 2.27 12.49 -23.49
C GLU A 472 1.15 12.89 -22.51
N THR A 473 -0.07 12.44 -22.79
CA THR A 473 -1.24 12.63 -21.91
C THR A 473 -2.03 11.32 -21.80
N PHE A 474 -2.26 10.89 -20.56
CA PHE A 474 -3.02 9.71 -20.19
C PHE A 474 -4.29 10.14 -19.44
N GLN A 475 -5.39 10.27 -20.18
CA GLN A 475 -6.68 10.69 -19.63
C GLN A 475 -7.51 9.48 -19.19
N PHE A 476 -7.97 9.50 -17.94
CA PHE A 476 -8.96 8.58 -17.40
C PHE A 476 -10.27 9.33 -17.17
N PRO A 477 -11.19 9.33 -18.15
CA PRO A 477 -12.46 10.03 -18.03
C PRO A 477 -13.34 9.29 -17.03
N CYS A 478 -13.34 9.75 -15.79
CA CYS A 478 -14.18 9.23 -14.73
C CYS A 478 -15.02 10.38 -14.13
N ASP A 479 -16.32 10.16 -14.03
CA ASP A 479 -17.21 10.94 -13.17
C ASP A 479 -17.09 10.39 -11.74
N LEU A 480 -16.25 11.05 -10.95
CA LEU A 480 -15.94 10.65 -9.59
C LEU A 480 -16.85 11.38 -8.61
N ALA A 481 -17.46 10.62 -7.70
CA ALA A 481 -18.23 11.19 -6.61
C ALA A 481 -17.34 12.09 -5.72
N ASP A 482 -17.80 13.32 -5.49
CA ASP A 482 -17.19 14.23 -4.52
C ASP A 482 -17.57 13.81 -3.11
N SER A 483 -16.58 13.59 -2.26
CA SER A 483 -16.83 13.23 -0.87
C SER A 483 -15.86 13.94 0.08
N PRO A 484 -16.23 14.14 1.36
CA PRO A 484 -15.39 14.86 2.32
C PRO A 484 -13.95 14.34 2.42
N LEU A 485 -13.78 13.01 2.40
CA LEU A 485 -12.47 12.36 2.48
C LEU A 485 -11.84 12.13 1.09
N GLN A 486 -12.50 12.56 0.01
CA GLN A 486 -12.11 12.31 -1.38
C GLN A 486 -11.91 10.82 -1.68
N LEU A 487 -12.68 9.95 -1.01
CA LEU A 487 -12.52 8.50 -1.04
C LEU A 487 -12.49 7.94 -2.47
N TRP A 488 -13.40 8.42 -3.33
CA TRP A 488 -13.53 7.96 -4.71
C TRP A 488 -12.33 8.34 -5.58
N HIS A 489 -11.70 9.48 -5.30
CA HIS A 489 -10.49 9.93 -6.00
C HIS A 489 -9.28 9.10 -5.58
N HIS A 490 -9.12 8.85 -4.28
CA HIS A 490 -8.09 7.94 -3.75
C HIS A 490 -8.24 6.52 -4.33
N LEU A 491 -9.48 5.98 -4.37
CA LEU A 491 -9.75 4.68 -4.97
C LEU A 491 -9.40 4.65 -6.46
N ALA A 492 -9.79 5.66 -7.23
CA ALA A 492 -9.51 5.74 -8.66
C ALA A 492 -8.00 5.80 -8.95
N VAL A 493 -7.27 6.72 -8.29
CA VAL A 493 -5.82 6.84 -8.42
C VAL A 493 -5.13 5.53 -8.02
N LYS A 494 -5.52 4.94 -6.90
CA LYS A 494 -4.99 3.64 -6.45
C LYS A 494 -5.20 2.53 -7.48
N LEU A 495 -6.41 2.37 -8.02
CA LEU A 495 -6.73 1.33 -8.99
C LEU A 495 -5.95 1.50 -10.30
N ILE A 496 -5.85 2.74 -10.80
CA ILE A 496 -5.07 3.07 -12.00
C ILE A 496 -3.58 2.76 -11.78
N LEU A 497 -2.99 3.26 -10.69
CA LEU A 497 -1.56 3.07 -10.41
C LEU A 497 -1.22 1.60 -10.13
N ASN A 498 -2.06 0.88 -9.37
CA ASN A 498 -1.88 -0.55 -9.13
C ASN A 498 -1.92 -1.35 -10.45
N THR A 499 -2.82 -1.00 -11.36
CA THR A 499 -2.93 -1.67 -12.67
C THR A 499 -1.74 -1.33 -13.56
N LEU A 500 -1.40 -0.04 -13.67
CA LEU A 500 -0.26 0.47 -14.43
C LEU A 500 1.04 -0.19 -13.96
N SER A 501 1.38 -0.07 -12.68
CA SER A 501 2.63 -0.57 -12.13
C SER A 501 2.73 -2.10 -12.26
N THR A 502 1.64 -2.82 -12.07
CA THR A 502 1.60 -4.27 -12.24
C THR A 502 1.78 -4.67 -13.69
N ALA A 503 1.05 -4.04 -14.62
CA ALA A 503 1.15 -4.33 -16.05
C ALA A 503 2.57 -4.03 -16.57
N THR A 504 3.18 -2.91 -16.15
CA THR A 504 4.58 -2.59 -16.46
C THR A 504 5.51 -3.70 -15.98
N MET A 505 5.34 -4.19 -14.75
CA MET A 505 6.24 -5.21 -14.20
C MET A 505 6.02 -6.59 -14.82
N VAL A 506 4.80 -6.92 -15.22
CA VAL A 506 4.51 -8.10 -16.06
C VAL A 506 5.26 -7.99 -17.38
N ARG A 507 5.21 -6.83 -18.04
CA ARG A 507 5.92 -6.54 -19.29
C ARG A 507 7.45 -6.49 -19.13
N MET A 508 7.95 -6.26 -17.92
CA MET A 508 9.38 -6.30 -17.56
C MET A 508 9.84 -7.71 -17.13
N ASP A 509 9.06 -8.75 -17.41
CA ASP A 509 9.38 -10.15 -17.11
C ASP A 509 9.59 -10.42 -15.61
N ARG A 510 8.95 -9.61 -14.75
CA ARG A 510 9.00 -9.76 -13.27
C ARG A 510 7.96 -10.76 -12.75
N VAL A 511 7.05 -11.23 -13.61
CA VAL A 511 5.91 -12.12 -13.30
C VAL A 511 5.84 -13.27 -14.30
N ILE A 512 5.61 -14.51 -13.83
CA ILE A 512 5.33 -15.69 -14.68
C ILE A 512 3.89 -16.14 -14.43
N GLY A 513 3.06 -16.20 -15.47
CA GLY A 513 1.61 -16.34 -15.29
C GLY A 513 1.09 -15.17 -14.46
N ASN A 514 0.67 -15.44 -13.22
CA ASN A 514 0.36 -14.44 -12.18
C ASN A 514 1.21 -14.60 -10.90
N ALA A 515 2.33 -15.32 -10.97
CA ALA A 515 3.27 -15.51 -9.87
C ALA A 515 4.36 -14.42 -9.88
N MET A 516 4.57 -13.76 -8.74
CA MET A 516 5.66 -12.79 -8.54
C MET A 516 6.98 -13.51 -8.31
N VAL A 517 7.66 -13.90 -9.39
CA VAL A 517 8.93 -14.62 -9.28
C VAL A 517 10.10 -13.68 -8.95
N TRP A 518 9.93 -12.36 -9.12
CA TRP A 518 10.89 -11.35 -8.66
C TRP A 518 10.64 -10.88 -7.23
N LEU A 519 10.77 -11.82 -6.30
CA LEU A 519 10.60 -11.62 -4.87
C LEU A 519 11.93 -11.81 -4.12
N SER A 520 12.26 -10.88 -3.23
CA SER A 520 13.32 -11.06 -2.23
C SER A 520 12.70 -11.39 -0.86
N PRO A 521 12.87 -12.60 -0.33
CA PRO A 521 12.32 -12.96 0.98
C PRO A 521 13.03 -12.21 2.12
N SER A 522 12.37 -11.18 2.67
CA SER A 522 12.87 -10.39 3.81
C SER A 522 12.27 -10.78 5.17
N ASN A 523 11.19 -11.57 5.17
CA ASN A 523 10.54 -12.07 6.38
C ASN A 523 10.15 -13.57 6.21
N LYS A 524 9.66 -14.18 7.29
CA LYS A 524 9.30 -15.60 7.32
C LYS A 524 8.16 -15.97 6.35
N LYS A 525 7.16 -15.08 6.21
CA LYS A 525 6.04 -15.24 5.27
C LYS A 525 6.52 -15.27 3.81
N LEU A 526 7.46 -14.41 3.44
CA LEU A 526 8.00 -14.34 2.09
C LEU A 526 8.94 -15.51 1.78
N ILE A 527 9.58 -16.12 2.79
CA ILE A 527 10.37 -17.36 2.62
C ILE A 527 9.43 -18.52 2.27
N ASP A 528 8.29 -18.67 2.97
CA ASP A 528 7.27 -19.66 2.62
C ASP A 528 6.76 -19.44 1.20
N ARG A 529 6.37 -18.19 0.87
CA ARG A 529 5.88 -17.83 -0.46
C ARG A 529 6.90 -18.14 -1.55
N GLY A 530 8.15 -17.70 -1.39
CA GLY A 530 9.22 -17.98 -2.35
C GLY A 530 9.41 -19.48 -2.58
N SER A 531 9.38 -20.28 -1.50
CA SER A 531 9.51 -21.74 -1.58
C SER A 531 8.34 -22.37 -2.36
N ARG A 532 7.10 -21.92 -2.11
CA ARG A 532 5.91 -22.40 -2.86
C ARG A 532 5.96 -22.02 -4.33
N LEU A 533 6.34 -20.78 -4.65
CA LEU A 533 6.45 -20.33 -6.03
C LEU A 533 7.49 -21.15 -6.79
N ILE A 534 8.66 -21.42 -6.19
CA ILE A 534 9.69 -22.27 -6.79
C ILE A 534 9.14 -23.69 -7.01
N ALA A 535 8.51 -24.30 -6.01
CA ALA A 535 7.95 -25.65 -6.12
C ALA A 535 6.90 -25.72 -7.25
N GLN A 536 6.00 -24.74 -7.30
CA GLN A 536 4.95 -24.66 -8.32
C GLN A 536 5.51 -24.52 -9.74
N GLU A 537 6.49 -23.63 -9.95
CA GLU A 537 7.03 -23.37 -11.29
C GLU A 537 8.00 -24.46 -11.78
N THR A 538 8.59 -25.25 -10.86
CA THR A 538 9.60 -26.26 -11.21
C THR A 538 9.10 -27.70 -11.09
N GLY A 539 7.95 -27.92 -10.45
CA GLY A 539 7.45 -29.25 -10.10
C GLY A 539 8.26 -29.97 -9.01
N SER A 540 9.18 -29.28 -8.34
CA SER A 540 9.97 -29.84 -7.23
C SER A 540 9.18 -29.92 -5.92
N SER A 541 9.68 -30.69 -4.94
CA SER A 541 9.06 -30.71 -3.60
C SER A 541 9.26 -29.37 -2.88
N TYR A 542 8.38 -29.04 -1.94
CA TYR A 542 8.50 -27.83 -1.12
C TYR A 542 9.84 -27.74 -0.38
N GLU A 543 10.33 -28.87 0.14
CA GLU A 543 11.62 -28.97 0.82
C GLU A 543 12.78 -28.69 -0.13
N GLN A 544 12.76 -29.29 -1.33
CA GLN A 544 13.78 -29.05 -2.36
C GLN A 544 13.80 -27.58 -2.78
N ALA A 545 12.62 -27.00 -3.00
CA ALA A 545 12.45 -25.59 -3.33
C ALA A 545 12.95 -24.67 -2.22
N CYS A 546 12.64 -24.96 -0.95
CA CYS A 546 13.09 -24.19 0.20
C CYS A 546 14.61 -24.20 0.35
N ILE A 547 15.26 -25.36 0.14
CA ILE A 547 16.72 -25.48 0.16
C ILE A 547 17.34 -24.68 -1.00
N ALA A 548 16.75 -24.77 -2.21
CA ALA A 548 17.23 -24.02 -3.37
C ALA A 548 17.11 -22.51 -3.15
N LEU A 549 16.00 -22.05 -2.56
CA LEU A 549 15.80 -20.64 -2.21
C LEU A 549 16.89 -20.14 -1.27
N HIS A 550 17.17 -20.84 -0.17
CA HIS A 550 18.18 -20.41 0.80
C HIS A 550 19.58 -20.35 0.19
N LYS A 551 19.91 -21.28 -0.72
CA LYS A 551 21.18 -21.23 -1.48
C LYS A 551 21.23 -20.01 -2.40
N ALA A 552 20.14 -19.72 -3.12
CA ALA A 552 20.04 -18.55 -3.96
C ALA A 552 20.13 -17.24 -3.16
N MET A 553 19.52 -17.17 -1.98
CA MET A 553 19.59 -16.01 -1.08
C MET A 553 21.02 -15.74 -0.60
N GLU A 554 21.78 -16.77 -0.23
CA GLU A 554 23.19 -16.64 0.20
C GLU A 554 24.06 -16.05 -0.92
N GLU A 555 23.83 -16.47 -2.17
CA GLU A 555 24.54 -15.96 -3.34
C GLU A 555 24.15 -14.51 -3.68
N VAL A 556 22.85 -14.22 -3.71
CA VAL A 556 22.34 -12.87 -3.99
C VAL A 556 22.84 -11.87 -2.95
N GLN A 557 22.89 -12.27 -1.66
CA GLN A 557 23.40 -11.43 -0.59
C GLN A 557 24.90 -11.07 -0.79
N ALA A 558 25.70 -11.97 -1.34
CA ALA A 558 27.10 -11.69 -1.67
C ALA A 558 27.22 -10.62 -2.78
N GLY A 559 26.32 -10.64 -3.76
CA GLY A 559 26.25 -9.64 -4.84
C GLY A 559 25.76 -8.26 -4.36
N GLN A 560 24.77 -8.22 -3.47
CA GLN A 560 24.23 -6.96 -2.93
C GLN A 560 25.28 -6.15 -2.17
N ARG A 561 26.18 -6.81 -1.44
CA ARG A 561 27.30 -6.16 -0.72
C ARG A 561 28.24 -5.39 -1.66
N GLN A 562 28.16 -5.61 -2.96
CA GLN A 562 28.94 -4.92 -3.98
C GLN A 562 28.20 -3.73 -4.62
N GLY A 563 27.02 -3.35 -4.11
CA GLY A 563 26.24 -2.20 -4.60
C GLY A 563 25.59 -2.39 -5.97
N ARG A 564 25.46 -3.64 -6.43
CA ARG A 564 24.88 -3.97 -7.76
C ARG A 564 23.40 -4.30 -7.63
N GLU A 565 22.63 -4.02 -8.69
CA GLU A 565 21.33 -4.66 -8.86
C GLU A 565 21.55 -6.16 -9.02
N VAL A 566 20.80 -6.96 -8.27
CA VAL A 566 20.94 -8.41 -8.19
C VAL A 566 19.69 -9.09 -8.72
N PRO A 567 19.77 -10.35 -9.20
CA PRO A 567 18.57 -11.10 -9.56
C PRO A 567 17.77 -11.50 -8.32
N SER A 568 16.49 -11.77 -8.50
CA SER A 568 15.64 -12.36 -7.46
C SER A 568 16.15 -13.74 -7.02
N PRO A 569 16.29 -14.02 -5.72
CA PRO A 569 16.60 -15.36 -5.22
C PRO A 569 15.60 -16.43 -5.70
N VAL A 570 14.31 -16.07 -5.77
CA VAL A 570 13.24 -16.96 -6.26
C VAL A 570 13.44 -17.26 -7.74
N ALA A 571 13.65 -16.23 -8.56
CA ALA A 571 13.88 -16.41 -10.01
C ALA A 571 15.15 -17.23 -10.28
N LEU A 572 16.23 -16.96 -9.53
CA LEU A 572 17.50 -17.69 -9.63
C LEU A 572 17.31 -19.18 -9.24
N ALA A 573 16.54 -19.46 -8.19
CA ALA A 573 16.24 -20.82 -7.78
C ALA A 573 15.39 -21.57 -8.81
N ILE A 574 14.37 -20.91 -9.40
CA ILE A 574 13.56 -21.47 -10.50
C ILE A 574 14.45 -21.82 -11.69
N GLU A 575 15.31 -20.91 -12.12
CA GLU A 575 16.20 -21.13 -13.27
C GLU A 575 17.11 -22.35 -13.07
N ARG A 576 17.61 -22.53 -11.85
CA ARG A 576 18.51 -23.65 -11.48
C ARG A 576 17.80 -24.99 -11.40
N LEU A 577 16.57 -25.01 -10.91
CA LEU A 577 15.80 -26.24 -10.76
C LEU A 577 15.05 -26.64 -12.04
N GLY A 578 14.58 -25.65 -12.81
CA GLY A 578 13.72 -25.85 -13.98
C GLY A 578 14.46 -26.13 -15.29
N GLY A 579 15.76 -25.84 -15.40
CA GLY A 579 16.56 -26.17 -16.58
C GLY A 579 16.15 -25.41 -17.87
N LYS A 580 16.59 -24.14 -17.95
CA LYS A 580 16.53 -23.17 -19.08
C LYS A 580 15.21 -22.43 -19.34
N ARG A 581 15.37 -21.12 -19.63
CA ARG A 581 14.37 -20.18 -20.17
C ARG A 581 14.04 -20.47 -21.63
#